data_AF-V9XDL2-F1
#
_entry.id   AF-V9XDL2-F1
#
_cell.length_a   1.000
_cell.length_b   1.000
_cell.length_c   1.000
_cell.angle_alpha   90.00
_cell.angle_beta   90.00
_cell.angle_gamma   90.00
#
_symmetry.space_group_name_H-M   'P 1'
#
loop_
_entity.id
_entity.type
_entity.pdbx_description
1 polymer ?
#
loop_
_entity_poly.entity_id
_entity_poly.type
_entity_poly.pdbx_seq_one_letter_code
_entity_poly.pdbx_strand_id
1 'polypeptide(L)'
;MANGFRRVLRAGAVAAVTGGIVLGGAGIAAAQDEWPVQQPNSPIYVYDVDPANWLTPDELAYWNPLVNEPRLTSPFGTNTRIVCQGFHGVTTDCWQADLEGRPHKLQRLPANLPNVTGSSAPGGGVGHFVYPLF
;
A
#
# COMPACT_ATOMS: atom_id res chain seq x y z
N MET A 1 10.74 -64.73 -39.48
CA MET A 1 10.25 -64.50 -40.86
C MET A 1 9.39 -63.26 -40.85
N ALA A 2 9.79 -62.25 -41.63
CA ALA A 2 9.14 -60.97 -41.72
C ALA A 2 7.86 -61.07 -42.58
N ASN A 3 6.84 -60.29 -42.27
CA ASN A 3 5.86 -59.82 -43.24
C ASN A 3 5.44 -58.40 -42.86
N GLY A 4 5.99 -57.43 -43.60
CA GLY A 4 5.55 -56.05 -43.55
C GLY A 4 4.37 -55.83 -44.48
N PHE A 5 3.41 -55.01 -44.05
CA PHE A 5 2.59 -54.23 -44.96
C PHE A 5 2.41 -52.84 -44.35
N ARG A 6 3.12 -51.88 -44.94
CA ARG A 6 2.99 -50.46 -44.65
C ARG A 6 1.61 -49.99 -45.10
N ARG A 7 0.87 -49.30 -44.23
CA ARG A 7 -0.15 -48.34 -44.67
C ARG A 7 0.10 -47.00 -44.01
N VAL A 8 0.17 -46.01 -44.88
CA VAL A 8 0.58 -44.63 -44.68
C VAL A 8 -0.68 -43.76 -44.51
N LEU A 9 -0.61 -42.86 -43.53
CA LEU A 9 -1.31 -41.57 -43.37
C LEU A 9 -2.84 -41.49 -43.55
N ARG A 10 -3.53 -41.10 -42.47
CA ARG A 10 -4.39 -39.90 -42.51
C ARG A 10 -4.17 -39.03 -41.27
N ALA A 11 -3.86 -37.78 -41.55
CA ALA A 11 -3.61 -36.71 -40.60
C ALA A 11 -4.87 -36.35 -39.81
N GLY A 12 -4.68 -36.11 -38.52
CA GLY A 12 -5.62 -35.42 -37.64
C GLY A 12 -4.81 -34.51 -36.73
N ALA A 13 -4.38 -33.37 -37.26
CA ALA A 13 -3.76 -32.31 -36.48
C ALA A 13 -4.84 -31.66 -35.61
N VAL A 14 -4.79 -31.91 -34.31
CA VAL A 14 -5.40 -30.99 -33.33
C VAL A 14 -4.24 -30.34 -32.60
N ALA A 15 -3.85 -29.18 -33.11
CA ALA A 15 -2.94 -28.28 -32.42
C ALA A 15 -3.64 -27.78 -31.15
N ALA A 16 -3.33 -28.36 -30.00
CA ALA A 16 -3.69 -27.79 -28.71
C ALA A 16 -2.75 -26.60 -28.45
N VAL A 17 -3.13 -25.43 -28.97
CA VAL A 17 -2.60 -24.14 -28.52
C VAL A 17 -3.26 -23.84 -27.17
N THR A 18 -2.72 -24.37 -26.09
CA THR A 18 -2.88 -23.74 -24.78
C THR A 18 -1.65 -22.87 -24.57
N GLY A 19 -1.79 -21.62 -25.00
CA GLY A 19 -0.84 -20.57 -24.70
C GLY A 19 -0.64 -20.49 -23.19
N GLY A 20 0.62 -20.50 -22.78
CA GLY A 20 0.99 -20.31 -21.39
C GLY A 20 0.45 -18.97 -20.89
N ILE A 21 -0.30 -19.00 -19.80
CA ILE A 21 -0.48 -17.81 -18.97
C ILE A 21 0.84 -17.67 -18.22
N VAL A 22 1.77 -16.94 -18.83
CA VAL A 22 2.84 -16.30 -18.09
C VAL A 22 2.13 -15.22 -17.28
N LEU A 23 1.86 -15.47 -16.00
CA LEU A 23 1.61 -14.41 -15.01
C LEU A 23 2.94 -13.66 -14.83
N GLY A 24 3.34 -12.96 -15.88
CA GLY A 24 4.39 -11.97 -15.86
C GLY A 24 3.82 -10.75 -15.17
N GLY A 25 3.67 -10.83 -13.85
CA GLY A 25 3.70 -9.65 -13.02
C GLY A 25 5.11 -9.10 -13.10
N ALA A 26 5.43 -8.37 -14.17
CA ALA A 26 6.44 -7.34 -14.09
C ALA A 26 5.89 -6.36 -13.05
N GLY A 27 6.20 -6.61 -11.77
CA GLY A 27 5.99 -5.62 -10.75
C GLY A 27 6.65 -4.36 -11.28
N ILE A 28 5.84 -3.33 -11.50
CA ILE A 28 6.36 -1.98 -11.58
C ILE A 28 7.30 -1.85 -10.40
N ALA A 29 8.61 -1.75 -10.66
CA ALA A 29 9.51 -1.30 -9.63
C ALA A 29 9.05 0.12 -9.33
N ALA A 30 8.14 0.26 -8.35
CA ALA A 30 7.83 1.53 -7.75
C ALA A 30 9.18 2.15 -7.42
N ALA A 31 9.47 3.31 -8.00
CA ALA A 31 10.66 4.06 -7.63
C ALA A 31 10.64 4.14 -6.11
N GLN A 32 11.68 3.61 -5.46
CA GLN A 32 11.74 3.58 -4.01
C GLN A 32 11.62 5.03 -3.54
N ASP A 33 10.67 5.29 -2.65
CA ASP A 33 10.57 6.60 -2.06
C ASP A 33 11.80 6.88 -1.20
N GLU A 34 12.12 8.15 -1.03
CA GLU A 34 13.12 8.57 -0.04
C GLU A 34 12.38 8.92 1.26
N TRP A 35 13.01 8.68 2.41
CA TRP A 35 12.46 9.18 3.66
C TRP A 35 12.34 10.71 3.60
N PRO A 36 11.28 11.32 4.15
CA PRO A 36 11.21 12.77 4.21
C PRO A 36 12.34 13.29 5.10
N VAL A 37 13.03 14.33 4.65
CA VAL A 37 14.11 14.99 5.40
C VAL A 37 13.66 16.38 5.81
N GLN A 38 13.89 16.73 7.08
CA GLN A 38 13.62 18.07 7.60
C GLN A 38 14.44 19.10 6.82
N GLN A 39 13.75 20.01 6.13
CA GLN A 39 14.39 21.11 5.44
C GLN A 39 14.70 22.25 6.43
N PRO A 40 15.86 22.92 6.32
CA PRO A 40 16.17 24.09 7.12
C PRO A 40 15.13 25.21 6.91
N ASN A 41 14.67 25.83 7.99
CA ASN A 41 13.70 26.95 7.97
C ASN A 41 12.35 26.64 7.27
N SER A 42 12.01 25.37 7.08
CA SER A 42 10.70 24.99 6.52
C SER A 42 9.64 24.99 7.62
N PRO A 43 8.42 25.49 7.34
CA PRO A 43 7.31 25.37 8.27
C PRO A 43 6.70 23.96 8.29
N ILE A 44 7.08 23.10 7.34
CA ILE A 44 6.75 21.68 7.35
C ILE A 44 7.75 20.98 8.27
N TYR A 45 7.24 20.26 9.26
CA TYR A 45 8.05 19.48 10.19
C TYR A 45 7.96 17.99 9.86
N VAL A 46 9.09 17.30 9.97
CA VAL A 46 9.20 15.84 9.82
C VAL A 46 9.33 15.20 11.20
N TYR A 47 8.59 14.13 11.45
CA TYR A 47 8.61 13.44 12.73
C TYR A 47 8.34 11.94 12.59
N ASP A 48 8.96 11.15 13.48
CA ASP A 48 8.63 9.75 13.66
C ASP A 48 7.31 9.61 14.43
N VAL A 49 6.46 8.69 13.98
CA VAL A 49 5.16 8.44 14.60
C VAL A 49 5.32 7.58 15.85
N ASP A 50 4.61 7.96 16.91
CA ASP A 50 4.35 7.08 18.06
C ASP A 50 3.18 6.14 17.72
N PRO A 51 3.40 4.81 17.70
CA PRO A 51 2.37 3.81 17.44
C PRO A 51 1.11 3.96 18.29
N ALA A 52 1.22 4.45 19.53
CA ALA A 52 0.08 4.57 20.43
C ALA A 52 -0.95 5.63 20.02
N ASN A 53 -0.59 6.53 19.08
CA ASN A 53 -1.45 7.62 18.62
C ASN A 53 -2.22 7.28 17.34
N TRP A 54 -2.10 6.07 16.82
CA TRP A 54 -2.64 5.67 15.53
C TRP A 54 -3.45 4.40 15.65
N LEU A 55 -4.63 4.40 15.04
CA LEU A 55 -5.51 3.25 15.04
C LEU A 55 -5.19 2.35 13.84
N THR A 56 -5.07 1.05 14.10
CA THR A 56 -4.93 -0.01 13.08
C THR A 56 -6.18 -0.92 13.02
N PRO A 57 -6.41 -1.67 11.92
CA PRO A 57 -7.68 -2.37 11.69
C PRO A 57 -8.05 -3.45 12.73
N ASP A 58 -7.08 -3.91 13.52
CA ASP A 58 -7.24 -4.84 14.63
C ASP A 58 -7.84 -4.21 15.90
N GLU A 59 -7.89 -2.88 15.97
CA GLU A 59 -8.48 -2.14 17.08
C GLU A 59 -9.96 -1.81 16.81
N LEU A 60 -10.85 -2.03 17.79
CA LEU A 60 -12.29 -1.75 17.59
C LEU A 60 -12.57 -0.25 17.32
N ALA A 61 -11.76 0.64 17.91
CA ALA A 61 -11.87 2.09 17.69
C ALA A 61 -11.56 2.49 16.24
N TYR A 62 -10.83 1.66 15.49
CA TYR A 62 -10.55 1.86 14.08
C TYR A 62 -11.83 1.98 13.24
N TRP A 63 -12.84 1.19 13.59
CA TRP A 63 -14.09 1.11 12.85
C TRP A 63 -15.17 2.05 13.40
N ASN A 64 -14.89 2.77 14.49
CA ASN A 64 -15.85 3.67 15.12
C ASN A 64 -15.94 5.01 14.35
N PRO A 65 -17.10 5.38 13.79
CA PRO A 65 -17.26 6.62 13.02
C PRO A 65 -17.24 7.90 13.88
N LEU A 66 -17.27 7.76 15.21
CA LEU A 66 -17.28 8.88 16.15
C LEU A 66 -15.89 9.16 16.75
N VAL A 67 -14.92 8.26 16.57
CA VAL A 67 -13.54 8.44 17.04
C VAL A 67 -12.75 9.23 16.02
N ASN A 68 -12.12 10.32 16.48
CA ASN A 68 -11.42 11.29 15.63
C ASN A 68 -9.89 11.21 15.85
N GLU A 69 -9.33 10.06 15.48
CA GLU A 69 -7.89 9.74 15.58
C GLU A 69 -7.36 9.28 14.22
N PRO A 70 -6.04 9.44 13.94
CA PRO A 70 -5.47 9.04 12.67
C PRO A 70 -5.51 7.51 12.50
N ARG A 71 -5.66 7.08 11.25
CA ARG A 71 -5.83 5.67 10.89
C ARG A 71 -4.74 5.21 9.94
N LEU A 72 -4.27 4.00 10.17
CA LEU A 72 -3.33 3.32 9.27
C LEU A 72 -3.92 2.01 8.77
N THR A 73 -4.04 1.88 7.46
CA THR A 73 -4.29 0.59 6.79
C THR A 73 -3.00 0.10 6.18
N SER A 74 -2.33 -0.81 6.87
CA SER A 74 -1.05 -1.35 6.43
C SER A 74 -0.94 -2.84 6.78
N PRO A 75 -0.36 -3.67 5.90
CA PRO A 75 -0.05 -5.06 6.23
C PRO A 75 0.94 -5.18 7.39
N PHE A 76 1.66 -4.10 7.73
CA PHE A 76 2.67 -4.08 8.79
C PHE A 76 2.13 -3.53 10.12
N GLY A 77 0.88 -3.06 10.16
CA GLY A 77 0.35 -2.31 11.31
C GLY A 77 1.27 -1.13 11.63
N THR A 78 1.63 -0.96 12.91
CA THR A 78 2.62 0.03 13.38
C THR A 78 3.97 -0.59 13.73
N ASN A 79 4.23 -1.84 13.31
CA ASN A 79 5.45 -2.58 13.67
C ASN A 79 6.70 -2.15 12.89
N THR A 80 6.51 -1.45 11.77
CA THR A 80 7.60 -0.88 10.98
C THR A 80 7.63 0.63 11.16
N ARG A 81 8.80 1.24 10.92
CA ARG A 81 8.99 2.69 11.09
C ARG A 81 8.00 3.46 10.23
N ILE A 82 7.34 4.44 10.83
CA ILE A 82 6.46 5.39 10.14
C ILE A 82 6.99 6.80 10.38
N VAL A 83 7.17 7.56 9.32
CA VAL A 83 7.63 8.95 9.36
C VAL A 83 6.59 9.81 8.66
N CYS A 84 6.17 10.89 9.29
CA CYS A 84 5.19 11.80 8.74
C CYS A 84 5.72 13.23 8.63
N GLN A 85 5.08 13.98 7.75
CA GLN A 85 5.16 15.42 7.66
C GLN A 85 3.92 16.04 8.31
N GLY A 86 4.11 17.23 8.88
CA GLY A 86 3.01 18.03 9.35
C GLY A 86 3.22 19.52 9.12
N PHE A 87 2.12 20.24 9.15
CA PHE A 87 2.08 21.70 9.02
C PHE A 87 1.01 22.24 9.96
N HIS A 88 1.39 23.18 10.85
CA HIS A 88 0.49 23.76 11.86
C HIS A 88 -0.34 22.73 12.65
N GLY A 89 0.28 21.62 13.05
CA GLY A 89 -0.37 20.58 13.85
C GLY A 89 -1.22 19.57 13.05
N VAL A 90 -1.25 19.67 11.72
CA VAL A 90 -1.97 18.74 10.85
C VAL A 90 -0.98 17.83 10.14
N THR A 91 -1.19 16.51 10.22
CA THR A 91 -0.44 15.51 9.47
C THR A 91 -0.81 15.54 7.98
N THR A 92 0.18 15.71 7.10
CA THR A 92 -0.04 15.86 5.66
C THR A 92 0.30 14.58 4.89
N ASP A 93 1.58 14.22 4.86
CA ASP A 93 2.12 13.08 4.13
C ASP A 93 2.82 12.13 5.10
N CYS A 94 2.77 10.83 4.83
CA CYS A 94 3.43 9.83 5.65
C CYS A 94 4.11 8.77 4.79
N TRP A 95 5.13 8.14 5.36
CA TRP A 95 5.89 7.04 4.78
C TRP A 95 5.94 5.92 5.80
N GLN A 96 5.92 4.70 5.32
CA GLN A 96 6.10 3.53 6.16
C GLN A 96 7.14 2.59 5.54
N ALA A 97 7.97 2.01 6.40
CA ALA A 97 8.93 1.00 5.97
C ALA A 97 8.24 -0.34 5.67
N ASP A 98 8.73 -1.06 4.66
CA ASP A 98 8.49 -2.50 4.54
C ASP A 98 9.35 -3.31 5.54
N LEU A 99 9.28 -4.64 5.44
CA LEU A 99 10.06 -5.56 6.29
C LEU A 99 11.57 -5.44 6.05
N GLU A 100 12.00 -4.95 4.89
CA GLU A 100 13.40 -4.70 4.56
C GLU A 100 13.87 -3.30 4.99
N GLY A 101 12.99 -2.50 5.61
CA GLY A 101 13.30 -1.15 6.08
C GLY A 101 13.22 -0.07 4.99
N ARG A 102 12.75 -0.40 3.78
CA ARG A 102 12.64 0.56 2.67
C ARG A 102 11.37 1.38 2.83
N PRO A 103 11.42 2.71 2.72
CA PRO A 103 10.23 3.56 2.83
C PRO A 103 9.35 3.48 1.59
N HIS A 104 8.05 3.55 1.85
CA HIS A 104 6.99 3.69 0.85
C HIS A 104 6.05 4.80 1.28
N LYS A 105 5.75 5.73 0.37
CA LYS A 105 4.83 6.82 0.64
C LYS A 105 3.42 6.27 0.80
N LEU A 106 2.80 6.56 1.93
CA LEU A 106 1.42 6.19 2.21
C LEU A 106 0.48 7.07 1.41
N GLN A 107 -0.58 6.46 0.90
CA GLN A 107 -1.68 7.18 0.29
C GLN A 107 -2.61 7.74 1.37
N ARG A 108 -2.69 9.07 1.50
CA ARG A 108 -3.71 9.71 2.34
C ARG A 108 -5.05 9.70 1.63
N LEU A 109 -6.08 9.14 2.26
CA LEU A 109 -7.43 9.17 1.73
C LEU A 109 -8.04 10.58 1.85
N PRO A 110 -9.03 10.95 1.01
CA PRO A 110 -9.67 12.26 1.06
C PRO A 110 -10.39 12.56 2.39
N ALA A 111 -10.72 11.53 3.17
CA ALA A 111 -11.38 11.63 4.46
C ALA A 111 -10.90 10.53 5.42
N ASN A 112 -11.05 10.73 6.72
CA ASN A 112 -10.68 9.76 7.75
C ASN A 112 -11.71 8.62 7.92
N LEU A 113 -12.09 7.93 6.85
CA LEU A 113 -13.18 6.94 6.92
C LEU A 113 -12.90 5.84 7.97
N PRO A 114 -13.92 5.39 8.73
CA PRO A 114 -15.35 5.74 8.64
C PRO A 114 -15.75 6.98 9.46
N ASN A 115 -14.80 7.77 9.97
CA ASN A 115 -15.09 8.95 10.78
C ASN A 115 -15.99 9.94 10.02
N VAL A 116 -17.03 10.42 10.71
CA VAL A 116 -17.93 11.49 10.21
C VAL A 116 -17.79 12.78 11.02
N THR A 117 -17.00 12.76 12.10
CA THR A 117 -16.79 13.85 13.04
C THR A 117 -15.42 14.51 12.82
N GLY A 118 -15.38 15.72 12.28
CA GLY A 118 -14.11 16.46 12.09
C GLY A 118 -13.67 16.62 10.63
N SER A 119 -14.48 16.18 9.67
CA SER A 119 -14.27 16.44 8.23
C SER A 119 -14.19 17.93 7.86
N SER A 120 -14.74 18.81 8.71
CA SER A 120 -14.67 20.27 8.57
C SER A 120 -13.42 20.91 9.18
N ALA A 121 -12.53 20.13 9.81
CA ALA A 121 -11.30 20.67 10.39
C ALA A 121 -10.31 21.12 9.31
N PRO A 122 -9.47 22.13 9.59
CA PRO A 122 -8.42 22.57 8.66
C PRO A 122 -7.55 21.40 8.18
N GLY A 123 -7.23 21.38 6.88
CA GLY A 123 -6.47 20.28 6.27
C GLY A 123 -7.23 18.94 6.20
N GLY A 124 -8.54 18.93 6.46
CA GLY A 124 -9.37 17.73 6.50
C GLY A 124 -9.30 16.97 7.82
N GLY A 125 -8.66 17.54 8.86
CA GLY A 125 -8.50 16.91 10.17
C GLY A 125 -7.48 15.77 10.19
N VAL A 126 -7.66 14.86 11.15
CA VAL A 126 -6.91 13.59 11.22
C VAL A 126 -7.04 12.83 9.90
N GLY A 127 -5.99 12.13 9.49
CA GLY A 127 -5.94 11.43 8.21
C GLY A 127 -6.13 9.93 8.34
N HIS A 128 -6.64 9.31 7.26
CA HIS A 128 -6.52 7.88 7.03
C HIS A 128 -5.45 7.65 5.98
N PHE A 129 -4.40 6.92 6.34
CA PHE A 129 -3.26 6.61 5.50
C PHE A 129 -3.25 5.13 5.15
N VAL A 130 -3.02 4.82 3.87
CA VAL A 130 -3.06 3.46 3.34
C VAL A 130 -1.71 3.13 2.74
N TYR A 131 -1.17 1.97 3.11
CA TYR A 131 0.04 1.45 2.51
C TYR A 131 -0.21 1.13 1.02
N PRO A 132 0.66 1.57 0.10
CA PRO A 132 0.43 1.39 -1.33
C PRO A 132 0.33 -0.09 -1.68
N LEU A 133 -0.74 -0.44 -2.39
CA LEU A 133 -0.91 -1.75 -3.00
C LEU A 133 -0.40 -1.62 -4.45
N PHE A 134 0.84 -2.04 -4.68
CA PHE A 134 1.51 -2.21 -5.98
C PHE A 134 1.57 -1.00 -6.94
#